data_AF-A0A660R340-F1
#
_entry.id   AF-A0A660R340-F1
#
_cell.length_a   1.000
_cell.length_b   1.000
_cell.length_c   1.000
_cell.angle_alpha   90.00
_cell.angle_beta   90.00
_cell.angle_gamma   90.00
#
_symmetry.space_group_name_H-M   'P 1'
#
loop_
_entity.id
_entity.type
_entity.pdbx_description
1 polymer ?
#
loop_
_entity_poly.entity_id
_entity_poly.type
_entity_poly.pdbx_seq_one_letter_code
_entity_poly.pdbx_strand_id
1 'polypeptide(L)'
;SQLFGAFGIRGTPTFIFWKGDKGITKLPGFVPSETFVKVLMYILRYMEENIQESFEEYMKKEDTFFGHLKIVTVSKEEGDFILKNDPNSTYVDKFPENLDVFKVYVTNDKELANSLKERGVYRVLLIQEE
;
A
#
# COMPACT_ATOMS: atom_id res chain seq x y z
N SER A 1 -19.05 18.09 8.33
CA SER A 1 -18.66 19.49 8.02
C SER A 1 -17.37 19.91 8.73
N GLN A 2 -17.21 19.61 10.02
CA GLN A 2 -15.99 19.97 10.79
C GLN A 2 -14.70 19.43 10.16
N LEU A 3 -14.70 18.18 9.69
CA LEU A 3 -13.55 17.57 9.01
C LEU A 3 -13.16 18.33 7.73
N PHE A 4 -14.13 18.75 6.92
CA PHE A 4 -13.88 19.46 5.66
C PHE A 4 -13.29 20.85 5.93
N GLY A 5 -13.79 21.54 6.96
CA GLY A 5 -13.25 22.82 7.42
C GLY A 5 -11.82 22.67 7.93
N ALA A 6 -11.54 21.63 8.72
CA ALA A 6 -10.21 21.37 9.27
C ALA A 6 -9.14 21.17 8.18
N PHE A 7 -9.50 20.55 7.06
CA PHE A 7 -8.58 20.35 5.92
C PHE A 7 -8.64 21.47 4.86
N GLY A 8 -9.49 22.48 5.05
CA GLY A 8 -9.72 23.54 4.07
C GLY A 8 -10.17 22.97 2.71
N ILE A 9 -11.05 21.97 2.73
CA ILE A 9 -11.60 21.36 1.51
C ILE A 9 -12.54 22.36 0.84
N ARG A 10 -12.21 22.76 -0.39
CA ARG A 10 -12.99 23.70 -1.20
C ARG A 10 -13.70 23.06 -2.39
N GLY A 11 -13.42 21.78 -2.67
CA GLY A 11 -13.97 21.05 -3.80
C GLY A 11 -13.86 19.54 -3.63
N THR A 12 -14.66 18.79 -4.39
CA THR A 12 -14.73 17.33 -4.33
C THR A 12 -14.53 16.70 -5.71
N PRO A 13 -13.82 15.56 -5.81
CA PRO A 13 -13.11 14.87 -4.73
C PRO A 13 -11.86 15.64 -4.30
N THR A 14 -11.42 15.45 -3.05
CA THR A 14 -10.08 15.88 -2.58
C THR A 14 -9.48 14.72 -1.80
N PHE A 15 -8.26 14.32 -2.17
CA PHE A 15 -7.50 13.29 -1.46
C PHE A 15 -6.55 13.96 -0.47
N ILE A 16 -6.51 13.46 0.75
CA ILE A 16 -5.58 13.90 1.80
C ILE A 16 -4.64 12.74 2.11
N PHE A 17 -3.34 13.00 2.10
CA PHE A 17 -2.31 12.00 2.35
C PHE A 17 -1.64 12.25 3.71
N TRP A 18 -1.65 11.21 4.55
CA TRP A 18 -1.13 11.23 5.92
C TRP A 18 -0.27 10.00 6.26
N LYS A 19 0.72 10.20 7.15
CA LYS A 19 1.48 9.12 7.81
C LYS A 19 1.52 9.39 9.30
N GLY A 20 0.87 8.55 10.10
CA GLY A 20 0.69 8.81 11.52
C GLY A 20 -0.08 10.10 11.75
N ASP A 21 0.52 11.04 12.48
CA ASP A 21 -0.01 12.38 12.78
C ASP A 21 0.44 13.46 11.76
N LYS A 22 1.28 13.11 10.78
CA LYS A 22 1.90 14.07 9.87
C LYS A 22 1.18 14.22 8.52
N GLY A 23 0.79 15.46 8.24
CA GLY A 23 0.49 16.04 6.92
C GLY A 23 1.55 15.76 5.87
N ILE A 24 1.23 14.98 4.82
CA ILE A 24 2.12 14.86 3.67
C ILE A 24 1.72 15.88 2.61
N THR A 25 0.53 15.70 2.01
CA THR A 25 0.03 16.57 0.95
C THR A 25 -1.47 16.36 0.72
N LYS A 26 -2.05 17.15 -0.20
CA LYS A 26 -3.42 16.98 -0.69
C LYS A 26 -3.50 17.10 -2.20
N LEU A 27 -4.40 16.35 -2.81
CA LEU A 27 -4.72 16.43 -4.24
C LEU A 27 -6.18 16.87 -4.40
N PRO A 28 -6.44 18.14 -4.72
CA PRO A 28 -7.79 18.61 -5.00
C PRO A 28 -8.20 18.25 -6.43
N GLY A 29 -9.45 17.83 -6.58
CA GLY A 29 -10.04 17.49 -7.88
C GLY A 29 -9.79 16.05 -8.32
N PHE A 30 -10.52 15.66 -9.35
CA PHE A 30 -10.33 14.38 -10.02
C PHE A 30 -9.09 14.42 -10.91
N VAL A 31 -8.38 13.29 -10.97
CA VAL A 31 -7.32 13.03 -11.96
C VAL A 31 -7.52 11.64 -12.57
N PRO A 32 -7.08 11.40 -13.81
CA PRO A 32 -7.07 10.06 -14.41
C PRO A 32 -6.28 9.05 -13.56
N SER A 33 -6.65 7.77 -13.63
CA SER A 33 -6.06 6.69 -12.83
C SER A 33 -4.54 6.58 -13.00
N GLU A 34 -4.03 6.65 -14.23
CA GLU A 34 -2.58 6.57 -14.51
C GLU A 34 -1.81 7.72 -13.85
N THR A 35 -2.37 8.94 -13.90
CA THR A 35 -1.81 10.10 -13.21
C THR A 35 -1.87 9.93 -11.69
N PHE A 36 -2.99 9.42 -11.18
CA PHE A 36 -3.16 9.17 -9.75
C PHE A 36 -2.12 8.17 -9.24
N VAL A 37 -1.86 7.09 -9.98
CA VAL A 37 -0.82 6.11 -9.64
C VAL A 37 0.54 6.77 -9.55
N LYS A 38 0.95 7.58 -10.54
CA LYS A 38 2.22 8.32 -10.47
C LYS A 38 2.28 9.29 -9.27
N VAL A 39 1.17 9.93 -8.90
CA VAL A 39 1.09 10.74 -7.67
C VAL A 39 1.37 9.91 -6.43
N LEU A 40 0.75 8.73 -6.31
CA LEU A 40 0.98 7.82 -5.19
C LEU A 40 2.44 7.36 -5.12
N MET A 41 3.05 7.05 -6.27
CA MET A 41 4.45 6.63 -6.34
C MET A 41 5.41 7.76 -5.93
N TYR A 42 5.16 9.01 -6.37
CA TYR A 42 5.93 10.17 -5.91
C TYR A 42 5.87 10.35 -4.39
N ILE A 43 4.67 10.26 -3.83
CA ILE A 43 4.45 10.37 -2.38
C ILE A 43 5.22 9.27 -1.64
N LEU A 44 5.16 8.03 -2.12
CA LEU A 44 5.91 6.90 -1.58
C LEU A 44 7.43 7.13 -1.64
N ARG A 45 7.98 7.53 -2.79
CA ARG A 45 9.41 7.85 -2.96
C ARG A 45 9.85 8.97 -2.03
N TYR A 46 9.05 10.03 -1.91
CA TYR A 46 9.34 11.14 -1.01
C TYR A 46 9.39 10.68 0.45
N MET A 47 8.46 9.83 0.86
CA MET A 47 8.34 9.40 2.25
C MET A 47 9.34 8.32 2.67
N GLU A 48 9.64 7.37 1.77
CA GLU A 48 10.45 6.20 2.08
C GLU A 48 11.90 6.34 1.59
N GLU A 49 12.14 7.08 0.50
CA GLU A 49 13.47 7.26 -0.09
C GLU A 49 13.99 8.69 -0.02
N ASN A 50 13.20 9.64 0.49
CA ASN A 50 13.57 11.05 0.66
C ASN A 50 14.10 11.70 -0.63
N ILE A 51 13.44 11.42 -1.77
CA ILE A 51 13.78 12.06 -3.04
C ILE A 51 13.67 13.58 -2.94
N GLN A 52 14.60 14.29 -3.58
CA GLN A 52 14.68 15.76 -3.55
C GLN A 52 14.11 16.41 -4.81
N GLU A 53 13.73 15.61 -5.81
CA GLU A 53 13.17 16.12 -7.05
C GLU A 53 11.75 16.67 -6.86
N SER A 54 11.40 17.64 -7.68
CA SER A 54 10.05 18.20 -7.70
C SER A 54 9.05 17.22 -8.32
N PHE A 55 7.77 17.38 -7.97
CA PHE A 55 6.69 16.60 -8.56
C PHE A 55 6.64 16.72 -10.09
N GLU A 56 6.87 17.92 -10.64
CA GLU A 56 6.88 18.16 -12.09
C GLU A 56 8.00 17.42 -12.82
N GLU A 57 9.16 17.29 -12.18
CA GLU A 57 10.30 16.52 -12.71
C GLU A 57 10.01 15.02 -12.63
N TYR A 58 9.48 14.55 -11.51
CA TYR A 58 9.13 13.14 -11.31
C TYR A 58 8.11 12.64 -12.35
N MET A 59 7.07 13.44 -12.62
CA MET A 59 5.99 13.06 -13.55
C MET A 59 6.47 12.81 -14.99
N LYS A 60 7.63 13.34 -15.38
CA LYS A 60 8.24 13.15 -16.71
C LYS A 60 8.99 11.82 -16.84
N LYS A 61 9.23 11.13 -15.73
CA LYS A 61 10.02 9.90 -15.69
C LYS A 61 9.11 8.67 -15.79
N GLU A 62 9.71 7.60 -16.26
CA GLU A 62 9.20 6.25 -16.03
C GLU A 62 9.69 5.79 -14.66
N ASP A 63 8.78 5.27 -13.85
CA ASP A 63 9.07 4.65 -12.55
C ASP A 63 8.25 3.36 -12.46
N THR A 64 8.78 2.37 -11.75
CA THR A 64 8.15 1.06 -11.53
C THR A 64 8.07 0.71 -10.04
N PHE A 65 8.39 1.66 -9.17
CA PHE A 65 8.35 1.46 -7.72
C PHE A 65 6.93 1.62 -7.16
N PHE A 66 6.39 0.51 -6.65
CA PHE A 66 5.11 0.50 -5.93
C PHE A 66 5.28 0.26 -4.42
N GLY A 67 6.50 0.42 -3.90
CA GLY A 67 6.83 0.24 -2.49
C GLY A 67 7.83 -0.89 -2.23
N HIS A 68 8.02 -1.20 -0.94
CA HIS A 68 8.90 -2.29 -0.52
C HIS A 68 8.10 -3.54 -0.19
N LEU A 69 8.57 -4.70 -0.68
CA LEU A 69 8.00 -5.99 -0.36
C LEU A 69 8.22 -6.32 1.12
N LYS A 70 7.16 -6.63 1.86
CA LYS A 70 7.21 -6.87 3.31
C LYS A 70 6.47 -8.14 3.71
N ILE A 71 7.09 -8.91 4.60
CA ILE A 71 6.40 -9.90 5.42
C ILE A 71 6.07 -9.20 6.73
N VAL A 72 4.81 -9.23 7.12
CA VAL A 72 4.31 -8.68 8.39
C VAL A 72 3.89 -9.85 9.24
N THR A 73 4.53 -10.01 10.40
CA THR A 73 4.09 -10.98 11.40
C THR A 73 2.84 -10.46 12.09
N VAL A 74 1.84 -11.31 12.24
CA VAL A 74 0.57 -11.00 12.90
C VAL A 74 0.17 -12.14 13.84
N SER A 75 -0.65 -11.85 14.85
CA SER A 75 -1.28 -12.91 15.65
C SER A 75 -2.32 -13.67 14.83
N LYS A 76 -2.78 -14.82 15.35
CA LYS A 76 -3.87 -15.57 14.72
C LYS A 76 -5.16 -14.75 14.66
N GLU A 77 -5.51 -14.06 15.74
CA GLU A 77 -6.71 -13.22 15.80
C GLU A 77 -6.67 -12.09 14.76
N GLU A 78 -5.50 -11.45 14.59
CA GLU A 78 -5.30 -10.41 13.59
C GLU A 78 -5.39 -10.97 12.17
N GLY A 79 -4.78 -12.13 11.91
CA GLY A 79 -4.85 -12.82 10.63
C GLY A 79 -6.29 -13.20 10.25
N ASP A 80 -7.02 -13.82 11.17
CA ASP A 80 -8.42 -14.20 10.99
C ASP A 80 -9.33 -12.98 10.79
N PHE A 81 -9.08 -11.90 11.53
CA PHE A 81 -9.79 -10.65 11.35
C PHE A 81 -9.58 -10.07 9.95
N ILE A 82 -8.34 -10.05 9.45
CA ILE A 82 -8.01 -9.54 8.11
C ILE A 82 -8.67 -10.41 7.04
N LEU A 83 -8.54 -11.73 7.13
CA LEU A 83 -9.16 -12.68 6.17
C LEU A 83 -10.68 -12.52 6.08
N LYS A 84 -11.32 -12.17 7.20
CA LYS A 84 -12.76 -11.95 7.26
C LYS A 84 -13.20 -10.60 6.67
N ASN A 85 -12.38 -9.55 6.80
CA ASN A 85 -12.82 -8.17 6.54
C ASN A 85 -12.13 -7.51 5.34
N ASP A 86 -10.96 -7.97 4.90
CA ASP A 86 -10.26 -7.46 3.73
C ASP A 86 -10.50 -8.37 2.52
N PRO A 87 -11.33 -7.96 1.54
CA PRO A 87 -11.61 -8.76 0.35
C PRO A 87 -10.40 -8.95 -0.57
N ASN A 88 -9.32 -8.19 -0.38
CA ASN A 88 -8.07 -8.35 -1.11
C ASN A 88 -7.11 -9.34 -0.44
N SER A 89 -7.50 -9.92 0.69
CA SER A 89 -6.72 -10.92 1.40
C SER A 89 -7.14 -12.35 1.05
N THR A 90 -6.20 -13.29 1.09
CA THR A 90 -6.47 -14.72 0.90
C THR A 90 -5.52 -15.56 1.73
N TYR A 91 -6.06 -16.61 2.35
CA TYR A 91 -5.23 -17.61 3.00
C TYR A 91 -4.63 -18.55 1.95
N VAL A 92 -3.37 -18.94 2.15
CA VAL A 92 -2.67 -19.92 1.33
C VAL A 92 -1.85 -20.86 2.21
N ASP A 93 -2.03 -22.16 1.98
CA ASP A 93 -1.25 -23.26 2.56
C ASP A 93 -0.20 -23.82 1.59
N LYS A 94 -0.22 -23.37 0.33
CA LYS A 94 0.73 -23.72 -0.72
C LYS A 94 0.91 -22.54 -1.69
N PHE A 95 1.95 -22.61 -2.51
CA PHE A 95 2.18 -21.58 -3.52
C PHE A 95 0.99 -21.49 -4.52
N PRO A 96 0.41 -20.31 -4.74
CA PRO A 96 -0.75 -20.15 -5.62
C PRO A 96 -0.37 -20.34 -7.09
N GLU A 97 -1.22 -21.01 -7.86
CA GLU A 97 -1.01 -21.23 -9.30
C GLU A 97 -1.05 -19.92 -10.10
N ASN A 98 -1.96 -19.01 -9.73
CA ASN A 98 -2.09 -17.68 -10.32
C ASN A 98 -1.71 -16.63 -9.29
N LEU A 99 -0.48 -16.11 -9.41
CA LEU A 99 0.06 -15.12 -8.49
C LEU A 99 -0.36 -13.70 -8.88
N ASP A 100 -1.16 -13.06 -8.04
CA ASP A 100 -1.38 -11.60 -8.06
C ASP A 100 -0.46 -10.93 -7.04
N VAL A 101 0.51 -10.14 -7.49
CA VAL A 101 1.52 -9.50 -6.62
C VAL A 101 0.96 -8.39 -5.71
N PHE A 102 -0.26 -7.91 -5.98
CA PHE A 102 -0.93 -6.87 -5.21
C PHE A 102 -1.97 -7.39 -4.21
N LYS A 103 -2.25 -8.71 -4.21
CA LYS A 103 -3.04 -9.36 -3.16
C LYS A 103 -2.27 -9.46 -1.84
N VAL A 104 -3.02 -9.50 -0.75
CA VAL A 104 -2.48 -9.79 0.58
C VAL A 104 -2.58 -11.29 0.84
N TYR A 105 -1.45 -11.99 0.80
CA TYR A 105 -1.43 -13.43 1.11
C TYR A 105 -1.19 -13.63 2.60
N VAL A 106 -2.00 -14.49 3.20
CA VAL A 106 -1.91 -14.86 4.61
C VAL A 106 -1.50 -16.32 4.70
N THR A 107 -0.48 -16.63 5.49
CA THR A 107 -0.01 -18.00 5.68
C THR A 107 0.60 -18.18 7.07
N ASN A 108 0.65 -19.43 7.52
CA ASN A 108 1.35 -19.82 8.75
C ASN A 108 2.75 -20.36 8.43
N ASP A 109 3.07 -20.55 7.15
CA ASP A 109 4.33 -21.12 6.69
C ASP A 109 5.35 -20.01 6.35
N LYS A 110 6.43 -19.97 7.12
CA LYS A 110 7.52 -19.00 6.94
C LYS A 110 8.26 -19.18 5.62
N GLU A 111 8.45 -20.41 5.14
CA GLU A 111 9.13 -20.67 3.86
C GLU A 111 8.27 -20.18 2.71
N LEU A 112 6.98 -20.53 2.71
CA LEU A 112 6.02 -20.04 1.74
C LEU A 112 5.94 -18.50 1.74
N ALA A 113 5.92 -17.88 2.91
CA ALA A 113 5.91 -16.42 3.02
C ALA A 113 7.14 -15.77 2.37
N ASN A 114 8.32 -16.36 2.56
CA ASN A 114 9.55 -15.89 1.90
C ASN A 114 9.48 -16.10 0.38
N SER A 115 9.04 -17.26 -0.10
CA SER A 115 8.89 -17.53 -1.53
C SER A 115 7.92 -16.56 -2.22
N LEU A 116 6.80 -16.25 -1.58
CA LEU A 116 5.84 -15.26 -2.09
C LEU A 116 6.48 -13.87 -2.22
N LYS A 117 7.18 -13.42 -1.18
CA LYS A 117 7.90 -12.14 -1.19
C LYS A 117 8.97 -12.12 -2.30
N GLU A 118 9.78 -13.15 -2.42
CA GLU A 118 10.81 -13.26 -3.47
C GLU A 118 10.23 -13.21 -4.88
N ARG A 119 8.98 -13.65 -5.06
CA ARG A 119 8.25 -13.58 -6.33
C ARG A 119 7.60 -12.22 -6.60
N GLY A 120 7.79 -11.24 -5.74
CA GLY A 120 7.34 -9.87 -5.94
C GLY A 120 6.02 -9.52 -5.25
N VAL A 121 5.47 -10.40 -4.41
CA VAL A 121 4.28 -10.08 -3.61
C VAL A 121 4.61 -8.96 -2.63
N TYR A 122 3.87 -7.85 -2.72
CA TYR A 122 4.14 -6.66 -1.91
C TYR A 122 3.86 -6.84 -0.43
N ARG A 123 2.82 -7.61 -0.09
CA ARG A 123 2.40 -7.81 1.29
C ARG A 123 2.03 -9.26 1.56
N VAL A 124 2.82 -9.88 2.44
CA VAL A 124 2.54 -11.20 2.98
C VAL A 124 2.33 -11.07 4.49
N LEU A 125 1.28 -11.68 5.02
CA LEU A 125 1.04 -11.79 6.45
C LEU A 125 1.43 -13.19 6.91
N LEU A 126 2.39 -13.25 7.84
CA LEU A 126 2.81 -14.50 8.47
C LEU A 126 2.14 -14.59 9.85
N ILE A 127 1.20 -15.51 10.00
CA ILE A 127 0.58 -15.78 11.30
C ILE A 127 1.60 -16.55 12.15
N GLN A 128 1.85 -16.05 13.36
CA GLN A 128 2.57 -16.79 14.40
C GLN A 128 1.59 -17.21 15.47
N GLU A 129 1.65 -18.49 15.87
CA GLU A 129 1.02 -18.93 17.10
C GLU A 129 1.94 -18.48 18.26
N GLU A 130 1.35 -17.85 19.28
CA GLU A 130 2.06 -17.45 20.51
C GLU A 130 2.66 -18.65 21.26
#